data_AF-A0AAD8ES28-F1
#
_entry.id   AF-A0AAD8ES28-F1
#
_cell.length_a   1.000
_cell.length_b   1.000
_cell.length_c   1.000
_cell.angle_alpha   90.00
_cell.angle_beta   90.00
_cell.angle_gamma   90.00
#
_symmetry.space_group_name_H-M   'P 1'
#
loop_
_entity.id
_entity.type
_entity.pdbx_description
1 polymer ?
#
loop_
_entity_poly.entity_id
_entity_poly.type
_entity_poly.pdbx_seq_one_letter_code
_entity_poly.pdbx_strand_id
1 'polypeptide(L)'
;MWRKTELDLFMQGQFVIEDEEKEDASASVIEKKEPTEGIGDVSEEIPTQPVKFQSFEDAEKKNIHHNMSSFAETTGLGYLKSQAIEFVNYNKRQMSRIYPKGTRADSSNYMPQVFWNAGCQMVSLNFQTPDLPMQLNQGKFEYNGNSQCSVQVIAGQFLSDKKVGTYVEVDMYGLPTDTIRKEFRTRLVPFNGLNPVYNEEAFFFRKVVLPDLAVLRFGVYEENGKLLGQRILPLDGLQAGYRHISLRTEANFPMSLPMLFCNIELKIYVPDGFEDFMAALSDPRAFLTAQEKRTQQMKAMGIEETDINTTGVGAKGATQGTKVEEEKKEDLKFESVTAESLRLEKGFQKTARKQQKELDAMKKRQLKEQLAIQKQQCIAIEKLIKGKKKETLKNELVSDPSVRKLVKEQTEQWSEMVERHRKEEWEVVKQHLTDQKEILKGLMIAAQAVQKKQLEAKHDRLLTYLEVYSTRVSQEVANDKTLRTKGEKDRRLKEKKQNNTKKFTDERKMYRCI
;
A
#
# COMPACT_ATOMS: atom_id res chain seq x y z
N MET A 1 10.59 -38.78 -15.75
CA MET A 1 11.34 -39.72 -16.60
C MET A 1 11.19 -41.09 -15.93
N TRP A 2 10.25 -41.90 -16.41
CA TRP A 2 9.95 -43.22 -15.81
C TRP A 2 11.08 -44.19 -16.15
N ARG A 3 11.52 -45.01 -15.19
CA ARG A 3 12.59 -45.99 -15.46
C ARG A 3 12.00 -47.10 -16.31
N LYS A 4 12.76 -47.57 -17.30
CA LYS A 4 12.36 -48.60 -18.27
C LYS A 4 11.74 -49.85 -17.62
N THR A 5 12.15 -50.17 -16.40
CA THR A 5 11.64 -51.26 -15.56
C THR A 5 10.19 -51.10 -15.11
N GLU A 6 9.71 -49.89 -14.86
CA GLU A 6 8.32 -49.64 -14.40
C GLU A 6 7.32 -49.73 -15.55
N LEU A 7 7.75 -49.38 -16.77
CA LEU A 7 6.94 -49.49 -17.98
C LEU A 7 6.77 -50.96 -18.42
N ASP A 8 7.81 -51.78 -18.25
CA ASP A 8 7.75 -53.22 -18.58
C ASP A 8 6.83 -53.99 -17.63
N LEU A 9 6.76 -53.61 -16.34
CA LEU A 9 5.85 -54.19 -15.34
C LEU A 9 4.37 -53.80 -15.59
N PHE A 10 4.13 -52.57 -16.07
CA PHE A 10 2.79 -52.13 -16.46
C PHE A 10 2.29 -52.85 -17.72
N MET A 11 3.15 -53.03 -18.73
CA MET A 11 2.80 -53.71 -19.98
C MET A 11 2.53 -55.22 -19.83
N GLN A 12 3.03 -55.83 -18.74
CA GLN A 12 2.79 -57.25 -18.41
C GLN A 12 1.58 -57.46 -17.49
N GLY A 13 0.84 -56.40 -17.14
CA GLY A 13 -0.42 -56.50 -16.39
C GLY A 13 -0.28 -56.94 -14.93
N GLN A 14 0.90 -56.80 -14.31
CA GLN A 14 1.18 -57.22 -12.93
C GLN A 14 1.34 -56.04 -11.94
N PHE A 15 0.82 -54.86 -12.27
CA PHE A 15 0.88 -53.71 -11.36
C PHE A 15 -0.30 -53.75 -10.38
N VAL A 16 -0.03 -54.07 -9.11
CA VAL A 16 -0.99 -54.02 -8.01
C VAL A 16 -0.64 -52.81 -7.13
N ILE A 17 -1.61 -51.90 -6.96
CA ILE A 17 -1.55 -50.81 -5.99
C ILE A 17 -2.25 -51.34 -4.73
N GLU A 18 -1.53 -51.46 -3.62
CA GLU A 18 -2.12 -51.80 -2.33
C GLU A 18 -2.89 -50.57 -1.78
N ASP A 19 -4.19 -50.75 -1.58
CA ASP A 19 -5.09 -49.77 -0.97
C ASP A 19 -4.85 -49.74 0.56
N GLU A 20 -4.45 -48.59 1.12
CA GLU A 20 -4.52 -48.36 2.57
C GLU A 20 -5.97 -48.03 2.98
N GLU A 21 -6.41 -48.75 4.00
CA GLU A 21 -7.78 -48.85 4.52
C GLU A 21 -8.34 -47.53 5.09
N LYS A 22 -9.65 -47.36 4.93
CA LYS A 22 -10.45 -46.37 5.67
C LYS A 22 -10.72 -46.89 7.09
N GLU A 23 -10.33 -46.14 8.12
CA GLU A 23 -10.92 -46.26 9.45
C GLU A 23 -11.68 -44.98 9.83
N ASP A 24 -12.98 -45.18 10.09
CA ASP A 24 -13.95 -44.19 10.53
C ASP A 24 -13.71 -43.72 11.98
N ALA A 25 -14.20 -42.51 12.25
CA ALA A 25 -14.18 -41.86 13.54
C ALA A 25 -14.94 -42.64 14.63
N SER A 26 -14.24 -43.00 15.70
CA SER A 26 -14.82 -43.05 17.05
C SER A 26 -13.83 -42.48 18.07
N ALA A 27 -14.24 -41.43 18.76
CA ALA A 27 -13.44 -40.78 19.78
C ALA A 27 -13.38 -41.67 21.04
N SER A 28 -12.17 -42.08 21.42
CA SER A 28 -11.90 -42.58 22.77
C SER A 28 -11.33 -41.45 23.63
N VAL A 29 -11.89 -41.32 24.84
CA VAL A 29 -11.47 -40.38 25.87
C VAL A 29 -10.07 -40.76 26.32
N ILE A 30 -9.07 -39.90 26.09
CA ILE A 30 -7.71 -40.07 26.63
C ILE A 30 -7.41 -38.92 27.60
N GLU A 31 -7.00 -39.34 28.79
CA GLU A 31 -6.73 -38.57 29.99
C GLU A 31 -5.71 -37.45 29.80
N LYS A 32 -5.84 -36.40 30.62
CA LYS A 32 -4.86 -35.30 30.77
C LYS A 32 -3.47 -35.88 31.10
N LYS A 33 -2.50 -35.75 30.20
CA LYS A 33 -1.07 -35.80 30.54
C LYS A 33 -0.49 -34.40 30.65
N GLU A 34 0.24 -34.17 31.73
CA GLU A 34 1.02 -32.96 32.01
C GLU A 34 2.06 -32.66 30.92
N PRO A 35 2.48 -31.38 30.74
CA PRO A 35 3.40 -31.01 29.68
C PRO A 35 4.81 -31.48 30.02
N THR A 36 5.34 -32.39 29.20
CA THR A 36 6.73 -32.85 29.25
C THR A 36 7.69 -31.73 28.87
N GLU A 37 8.66 -31.49 29.76
CA GLU A 37 9.81 -30.62 29.55
C GLU A 37 10.71 -31.08 28.39
N GLY A 38 11.19 -30.09 27.63
CA GLY A 38 12.42 -30.04 26.83
C GLY A 38 12.94 -31.31 26.14
N ILE A 39 12.79 -31.36 24.82
CA ILE A 39 13.79 -32.02 23.96
C ILE A 39 14.89 -30.99 23.68
N GLY A 40 16.11 -31.32 24.12
CA GLY A 40 17.30 -30.48 24.02
C GLY A 40 17.76 -30.23 22.57
N ASP A 41 18.40 -29.06 22.43
CA ASP A 41 19.25 -28.59 21.34
C ASP A 41 18.78 -28.72 19.89
N VAL A 42 17.90 -27.78 19.52
CA VAL A 42 17.94 -27.12 18.20
C VAL A 42 17.95 -25.61 18.46
N SER A 43 18.93 -25.13 19.23
CA SER A 43 18.94 -23.74 19.75
C SER A 43 19.91 -22.80 19.02
N GLU A 44 20.81 -23.34 18.19
CA GLU A 44 21.69 -22.54 17.34
C GLU A 44 21.04 -22.37 15.95
N GLU A 45 20.77 -21.11 15.58
CA GLU A 45 20.38 -20.63 14.24
C GLU A 45 18.90 -20.73 13.81
N ILE A 46 17.92 -20.48 14.70
CA ILE A 46 16.56 -20.16 14.25
C ILE A 46 16.33 -18.63 14.30
N PRO A 47 16.14 -17.96 13.15
CA PRO A 47 15.88 -16.51 13.09
C PRO A 47 14.62 -16.05 13.84
N THR A 48 13.68 -16.98 14.08
CA THR A 48 12.43 -16.75 14.81
C THR A 48 12.22 -17.82 15.88
N GLN A 49 12.35 -17.45 17.15
CA GLN A 49 12.19 -18.38 18.27
C GLN A 49 10.75 -18.34 18.81
N PRO A 50 9.99 -19.45 18.75
CA PRO A 50 8.65 -19.51 19.33
C PRO A 50 8.73 -19.56 20.86
N VAL A 51 8.12 -18.58 21.53
CA VAL A 51 8.07 -18.50 22.99
C VAL A 51 6.64 -18.43 23.50
N LYS A 52 6.39 -19.03 24.67
CA LYS A 52 5.11 -18.93 25.37
C LYS A 52 4.84 -17.46 25.74
N PHE A 53 3.75 -16.91 25.24
CA PHE A 53 3.34 -15.55 25.55
C PHE A 53 2.91 -15.43 27.02
N GLN A 54 3.44 -14.43 27.73
CA GLN A 54 3.07 -14.12 29.12
C GLN A 54 2.15 -12.89 29.16
N SER A 55 2.67 -11.73 28.75
CA SER A 55 1.91 -10.48 28.63
C SER A 55 2.60 -9.53 27.64
N PHE A 56 1.87 -8.50 27.18
CA PHE A 56 2.47 -7.47 26.33
C PHE A 56 3.53 -6.66 27.07
N GLU A 57 3.33 -6.39 28.38
CA GLU A 57 4.31 -5.69 29.21
C GLU A 57 5.61 -6.47 29.37
N ASP A 58 5.52 -7.78 29.58
CA ASP A 58 6.71 -8.63 29.72
C ASP A 58 7.48 -8.74 28.42
N ALA A 59 6.76 -8.84 27.29
CA ALA A 59 7.36 -8.85 25.96
C ALA A 59 8.09 -7.53 25.65
N GLU A 60 7.49 -6.40 26.02
CA GLU A 60 8.09 -5.07 25.87
C GLU A 60 9.31 -4.87 26.79
N LYS A 61 9.24 -5.32 28.05
CA LYS A 61 10.38 -5.26 28.99
C LYS A 61 11.56 -6.10 28.52
N LYS A 62 11.30 -7.33 28.02
CA LYS A 62 12.35 -8.22 27.50
C LYS A 62 12.94 -7.67 26.19
N ASN A 63 12.12 -7.07 25.34
CA ASN A 63 12.52 -6.42 24.09
C ASN A 63 13.39 -7.30 23.15
N ILE A 64 13.04 -8.58 23.04
CA ILE A 64 13.77 -9.57 22.23
C ILE A 64 13.03 -9.77 20.89
N HIS A 65 13.53 -9.20 19.80
CA HIS A 65 12.76 -9.08 18.54
C HIS A 65 12.62 -10.40 17.77
N HIS A 66 13.58 -11.32 17.93
CA HIS A 66 13.49 -12.65 17.31
C HIS A 66 12.50 -13.58 18.02
N ASN A 67 11.99 -13.20 19.19
CA ASN A 67 10.95 -13.97 19.87
C ASN A 67 9.60 -13.73 19.22
N MET A 68 8.88 -14.81 18.92
CA MET A 68 7.54 -14.77 18.35
C MET A 68 6.58 -15.59 19.21
N SER A 69 5.30 -15.26 19.15
CA SER A 69 4.25 -16.00 19.87
C SER A 69 3.11 -16.39 18.94
N SER A 70 2.55 -17.57 19.19
CA SER A 70 1.37 -18.08 18.49
C SER A 70 0.12 -17.96 19.38
N PHE A 71 -0.99 -17.53 18.79
CA PHE A 71 -2.26 -17.32 19.47
C PHE A 71 -3.39 -18.03 18.71
N ALA A 72 -4.26 -18.73 19.44
CA ALA A 72 -5.52 -19.19 18.88
C ALA A 72 -6.44 -18.00 18.58
N GLU A 73 -7.34 -18.12 17.59
CA GLU A 73 -8.25 -17.04 17.19
C GLU A 73 -9.05 -16.46 18.37
N THR A 74 -9.44 -17.29 19.34
CA THR A 74 -10.20 -16.89 20.54
C THR A 74 -9.38 -16.01 21.46
N THR A 75 -8.14 -16.39 21.72
CA THR A 75 -7.19 -15.63 22.53
C THR A 75 -6.82 -14.32 21.84
N GLY A 76 -6.54 -14.37 20.53
CA GLY A 76 -6.24 -13.18 19.74
C GLY A 76 -7.40 -12.18 19.73
N LEU A 77 -8.64 -12.66 19.53
CA LEU A 77 -9.84 -11.82 19.63
C LEU A 77 -10.04 -11.26 21.03
N GLY A 78 -9.67 -12.01 22.07
CA GLY A 78 -9.65 -11.53 23.45
C GLY A 78 -8.77 -10.30 23.60
N TYR A 79 -7.51 -10.37 23.13
CA TYR A 79 -6.58 -9.25 23.16
C TYR A 79 -7.03 -8.07 22.30
N LEU A 80 -7.66 -8.31 21.15
CA LEU A 80 -8.21 -7.21 20.34
C LEU A 80 -9.37 -6.47 21.03
N LYS A 81 -10.08 -7.11 21.95
CA LYS A 81 -11.15 -6.47 22.72
C LYS A 81 -10.62 -5.72 23.93
N SER A 82 -9.61 -6.25 24.62
CA SER A 82 -9.12 -5.68 25.88
C SER A 82 -7.89 -4.79 25.71
N GLN A 83 -6.99 -5.11 24.78
CA GLN A 83 -5.62 -4.58 24.68
C GLN A 83 -5.16 -4.42 23.21
N ALA A 84 -6.01 -3.80 22.38
CA ALA A 84 -5.75 -3.69 20.94
C ALA A 84 -4.51 -2.85 20.61
N ILE A 85 -4.25 -1.79 21.37
CA ILE A 85 -3.15 -0.84 21.13
C ILE A 85 -1.81 -1.52 21.45
N GLU A 86 -1.78 -2.25 22.56
CA GLU A 86 -0.63 -3.03 23.02
C GLU A 86 -0.30 -4.12 22.00
N PHE A 87 -1.32 -4.78 21.45
CA PHE A 87 -1.13 -5.81 20.43
C PHE A 87 -0.53 -5.24 19.14
N VAL A 88 -0.99 -4.06 18.70
CA VAL A 88 -0.38 -3.33 17.56
C VAL A 88 1.07 -2.95 17.86
N ASN A 89 1.38 -2.48 19.08
CA ASN A 89 2.74 -2.10 19.45
C ASN A 89 3.68 -3.30 19.56
N TYR A 90 3.19 -4.45 20.04
CA TYR A 90 3.91 -5.72 20.00
C TYR A 90 4.31 -6.11 18.57
N ASN A 91 3.35 -6.05 17.64
CA ASN A 91 3.55 -6.43 16.23
C ASN A 91 4.51 -5.52 15.45
N LYS A 92 4.87 -4.35 15.98
CA LYS A 92 5.92 -3.50 15.38
C LYS A 92 7.33 -4.02 15.61
N ARG A 93 7.53 -4.87 16.63
CA ARG A 93 8.84 -5.33 17.10
C ARG A 93 9.02 -6.84 17.01
N GLN A 94 7.93 -7.58 17.16
CA GLN A 94 7.90 -9.03 17.21
C GLN A 94 6.85 -9.58 16.26
N MET A 95 6.98 -10.86 15.91
CA MET A 95 6.06 -11.53 15.02
C MET A 95 4.97 -12.25 15.81
N SER A 96 3.73 -12.18 15.32
CA SER A 96 2.61 -12.97 15.86
C SER A 96 2.04 -13.91 14.81
N ARG A 97 1.73 -15.13 15.25
CA ARG A 97 1.00 -16.12 14.46
C ARG A 97 -0.39 -16.33 15.03
N ILE A 98 -1.41 -16.23 14.18
CA ILE A 98 -2.80 -16.53 14.54
C ILE A 98 -3.21 -17.81 13.83
N TYR A 99 -3.93 -18.70 14.51
CA TYR A 99 -4.44 -19.94 13.92
C TYR A 99 -5.89 -20.24 14.34
N PRO A 100 -6.65 -21.00 13.52
CA PRO A 100 -8.05 -21.30 13.80
C PRO A 100 -8.21 -22.08 15.11
N LYS A 101 -9.32 -21.85 15.83
CA LYS A 101 -9.64 -22.65 17.03
C LYS A 101 -9.97 -24.10 16.66
N GLY A 102 -9.61 -25.05 17.52
CA GLY A 102 -9.89 -26.47 17.31
C GLY A 102 -11.38 -26.84 17.24
N THR A 103 -12.30 -25.98 17.70
CA THR A 103 -13.76 -26.24 17.57
C THR A 103 -14.25 -26.14 16.13
N ARG A 104 -13.44 -25.66 15.18
CA ARG A 104 -13.76 -25.61 13.74
C ARG A 104 -13.41 -26.94 13.07
N ALA A 105 -14.10 -28.00 13.50
CA ALA A 105 -13.89 -29.35 12.97
C ALA A 105 -14.24 -29.46 11.48
N ASP A 106 -15.08 -28.55 10.97
CA ASP A 106 -15.43 -28.40 9.57
C ASP A 106 -14.33 -27.73 8.71
N SER A 107 -13.19 -27.40 9.31
CA SER A 107 -12.11 -26.63 8.67
C SER A 107 -12.56 -25.23 8.17
N SER A 108 -13.61 -24.65 8.75
CA SER A 108 -14.00 -23.26 8.46
C SER A 108 -12.90 -22.26 8.85
N ASN A 109 -12.88 -21.10 8.20
CA ASN A 109 -11.94 -20.03 8.50
C ASN A 109 -12.56 -18.90 9.33
N TYR A 110 -11.71 -18.22 10.10
CA TYR A 110 -12.05 -16.94 10.74
C TYR A 110 -11.68 -15.79 9.81
N MET A 111 -12.27 -14.61 10.04
CA MET A 111 -12.01 -13.42 9.22
C MET A 111 -10.58 -12.89 9.45
N PRO A 112 -9.65 -12.96 8.47
CA PRO A 112 -8.25 -12.60 8.67
C PRO A 112 -8.02 -11.10 8.82
N GLN A 113 -8.88 -10.26 8.23
CA GLN A 113 -8.78 -8.79 8.27
C GLN A 113 -8.71 -8.24 9.70
N VAL A 114 -9.42 -8.88 10.63
CA VAL A 114 -9.46 -8.47 12.03
C VAL A 114 -8.06 -8.50 12.68
N PHE A 115 -7.24 -9.47 12.28
CA PHE A 115 -5.87 -9.62 12.79
C PHE A 115 -4.84 -8.84 11.97
N TRP A 116 -5.04 -8.69 10.66
CA TRP A 116 -4.21 -7.78 9.85
C TRP A 116 -4.34 -6.32 10.32
N ASN A 117 -5.53 -5.88 10.73
CA ASN A 117 -5.75 -4.56 11.32
C ASN A 117 -4.92 -4.33 12.60
N ALA A 118 -4.55 -5.40 13.29
CA ALA A 118 -3.72 -5.37 14.48
C ALA A 118 -2.21 -5.49 14.18
N GLY A 119 -1.84 -5.62 12.90
CA GLY A 119 -0.46 -5.83 12.47
C GLY A 119 0.04 -7.27 12.57
N CYS A 120 -0.84 -8.26 12.82
CA CYS A 120 -0.42 -9.66 12.87
C CYS A 120 0.03 -10.14 11.48
N GLN A 121 1.22 -10.74 11.42
CA GLN A 121 1.88 -11.06 10.14
C GLN A 121 1.49 -12.46 9.64
N MET A 122 1.49 -13.45 10.54
CA MET A 122 1.22 -14.86 10.19
C MET A 122 -0.21 -15.24 10.57
N VAL A 123 -1.19 -14.74 9.82
CA VAL A 123 -2.62 -15.07 10.01
C VAL A 123 -2.94 -16.34 9.22
N SER A 124 -2.87 -17.50 9.89
CA SER A 124 -2.99 -18.82 9.27
C SER A 124 -4.45 -19.20 9.05
N LEU A 125 -4.76 -19.68 7.84
CA LEU A 125 -6.08 -20.16 7.43
C LEU A 125 -5.98 -21.61 6.91
N ASN A 126 -7.12 -22.30 6.89
CA ASN A 126 -7.33 -23.64 6.33
C ASN A 126 -7.50 -23.55 4.80
N PHE A 127 -6.41 -23.77 4.05
CA PHE A 127 -6.38 -23.68 2.58
C PHE A 127 -7.29 -24.69 1.87
N GLN A 128 -7.64 -25.80 2.52
CA GLN A 128 -8.55 -26.81 2.00
C GLN A 128 -10.01 -26.31 1.85
N THR A 129 -10.37 -25.21 2.51
CA THR A 129 -11.73 -24.67 2.53
C THR A 129 -11.79 -23.32 1.78
N PRO A 130 -12.42 -23.24 0.59
CA PRO A 130 -12.48 -22.01 -0.22
C PRO A 130 -13.62 -21.06 0.23
N ASP A 131 -13.73 -20.81 1.53
CA ASP A 131 -14.73 -19.91 2.12
C ASP A 131 -14.37 -18.42 1.96
N LEU A 132 -15.29 -17.51 2.29
CA LEU A 132 -15.08 -16.06 2.12
C LEU A 132 -13.75 -15.54 2.71
N PRO A 133 -13.32 -15.94 3.93
CA PRO A 133 -12.01 -15.59 4.44
C PRO A 133 -10.83 -16.08 3.59
N MET A 134 -10.92 -17.30 3.03
CA MET A 134 -9.92 -17.82 2.11
C MET A 134 -9.92 -17.05 0.79
N GLN A 135 -11.09 -16.70 0.25
CA GLN A 135 -11.21 -15.87 -0.96
C GLN A 135 -10.63 -14.46 -0.73
N LEU A 136 -10.85 -13.87 0.44
CA LEU A 136 -10.23 -12.59 0.83
C LEU A 136 -8.70 -12.71 0.98
N ASN A 137 -8.22 -13.82 1.54
CA ASN A 137 -6.79 -14.10 1.65
C ASN A 137 -6.15 -14.30 0.29
N GLN A 138 -6.77 -15.10 -0.58
CA GLN A 138 -6.37 -15.29 -1.96
C GLN A 138 -6.37 -13.97 -2.69
N GLY A 139 -7.47 -13.21 -2.70
CA GLY A 139 -7.52 -11.89 -3.31
C GLY A 139 -6.41 -10.96 -2.78
N LYS A 140 -6.31 -10.76 -1.46
CA LYS A 140 -5.31 -9.87 -0.85
C LYS A 140 -3.86 -10.24 -1.19
N PHE A 141 -3.53 -11.53 -1.26
CA PHE A 141 -2.17 -11.99 -1.56
C PHE A 141 -1.93 -12.29 -3.04
N GLU A 142 -2.98 -12.41 -3.85
CA GLU A 142 -2.97 -12.42 -5.32
C GLU A 142 -2.69 -10.99 -5.87
N TYR A 143 -3.09 -9.94 -5.15
CA TYR A 143 -2.73 -8.55 -5.44
C TYR A 143 -1.26 -8.21 -5.14
N ASN A 144 -0.56 -9.01 -4.33
CA ASN A 144 0.87 -8.82 -4.07
C ASN A 144 1.76 -9.34 -5.22
N GLY A 145 1.15 -9.63 -6.37
CA GLY A 145 1.83 -10.18 -7.53
C GLY A 145 1.28 -9.75 -8.89
N ASN A 146 0.06 -9.19 -9.00
CA ASN A 146 -0.50 -8.94 -10.34
C ASN A 146 -0.31 -7.49 -10.83
N SER A 147 0.65 -7.30 -11.75
CA SER A 147 0.88 -6.02 -12.44
C SER A 147 0.58 -6.12 -13.93
N GLN A 148 0.06 -5.03 -14.50
CA GLN A 148 0.01 -4.79 -15.93
C GLN A 148 1.16 -3.85 -16.29
N CYS A 149 1.94 -4.22 -17.30
CA CYS A 149 2.98 -3.37 -17.86
C CYS A 149 2.69 -3.10 -19.33
N SER A 150 2.72 -1.84 -19.75
CA SER A 150 2.71 -1.48 -21.16
C SER A 150 4.00 -0.76 -21.53
N VAL A 151 4.56 -1.13 -22.68
CA VAL A 151 5.82 -0.57 -23.18
C VAL A 151 5.62 -0.10 -24.60
N GLN A 152 5.73 1.20 -24.81
CA GLN A 152 5.68 1.81 -26.14
C GLN A 152 7.09 2.23 -26.57
N VAL A 153 7.58 1.66 -27.67
CA VAL A 153 8.88 2.02 -28.24
C VAL A 153 8.67 3.13 -29.27
N ILE A 154 9.19 4.33 -28.98
CA ILE A 154 8.93 5.52 -29.79
C ILE A 154 10.06 5.75 -30.80
N ALA A 155 11.31 5.82 -30.32
CA ALA A 155 12.46 6.13 -31.16
C ALA A 155 13.77 5.56 -30.58
N GLY A 156 14.82 5.54 -31.39
CA GLY A 156 16.20 5.30 -30.95
C GLY A 156 17.12 6.46 -31.34
N GLN A 157 18.26 6.56 -30.68
CA GLN A 157 19.32 7.53 -30.98
C GLN A 157 20.69 6.86 -30.98
N PHE A 158 21.51 7.19 -31.97
CA PHE A 158 22.89 6.74 -32.17
C PHE A 158 23.06 5.21 -32.05
N LEU A 159 22.17 4.44 -32.66
CA LEU A 159 22.17 2.97 -32.56
C LEU A 159 23.30 2.32 -33.39
N SER A 160 23.66 2.93 -34.52
CA SER A 160 24.75 2.47 -35.39
C SER A 160 25.34 3.63 -36.17
N ASP A 161 26.66 3.60 -36.37
CA ASP A 161 27.38 4.56 -37.22
C ASP A 161 27.12 4.33 -38.72
N LYS A 162 26.55 3.17 -39.08
CA LYS A 162 26.22 2.80 -40.46
C LYS A 162 24.74 3.07 -40.76
N LYS A 163 24.44 3.36 -42.02
CA LYS A 163 23.06 3.47 -42.54
C LYS A 163 22.42 2.09 -42.72
N VAL A 164 22.09 1.45 -41.60
CA VAL A 164 21.52 0.10 -41.55
C VAL A 164 20.10 0.13 -41.00
N GLY A 165 19.29 -0.86 -41.37
CA GLY A 165 17.95 -1.01 -40.82
C GLY A 165 18.00 -1.51 -39.37
N THR A 166 17.14 -0.98 -38.51
CA THR A 166 17.07 -1.40 -37.10
C THR A 166 15.64 -1.72 -36.67
N TYR A 167 15.49 -2.62 -35.70
CA TYR A 167 14.24 -2.93 -35.02
C TYR A 167 14.49 -3.25 -33.54
N VAL A 168 13.46 -3.13 -32.71
CA VAL A 168 13.53 -3.37 -31.26
C VAL A 168 12.62 -4.53 -30.89
N GLU A 169 13.11 -5.44 -30.06
CA GLU A 169 12.33 -6.49 -29.40
C GLU A 169 12.24 -6.16 -27.90
N VAL A 170 11.07 -6.39 -27.32
CA VAL A 170 10.83 -6.24 -25.88
C VAL A 170 10.33 -7.57 -25.34
N ASP A 171 11.18 -8.27 -24.60
CA ASP A 171 10.85 -9.54 -23.96
C ASP A 171 10.61 -9.34 -22.46
N MET A 172 9.79 -10.21 -21.86
CA MET A 172 9.65 -10.33 -20.41
C MET A 172 10.12 -11.71 -19.96
N TYR A 173 10.91 -11.74 -18.89
CA TYR A 173 11.39 -12.97 -18.26
C TYR A 173 11.01 -12.97 -16.78
N GLY A 174 10.61 -14.12 -16.26
CA GLY A 174 10.21 -14.27 -14.86
C GLY A 174 9.70 -15.68 -14.60
N LEU A 175 8.53 -15.80 -13.98
CA LEU A 175 7.83 -17.08 -13.90
C LEU A 175 7.50 -17.63 -15.31
N PRO A 176 7.30 -18.95 -15.48
CA PRO A 176 6.89 -19.52 -16.76
C PRO A 176 5.61 -18.90 -17.32
N THR A 177 4.70 -18.48 -16.44
CA THR A 177 3.44 -17.80 -16.84
C THR A 177 3.62 -16.32 -17.21
N ASP A 178 4.72 -15.69 -16.76
CA ASP A 178 5.03 -14.27 -17.00
C ASP A 178 6.00 -14.08 -18.18
N THR A 179 6.63 -15.18 -18.62
CA THR A 179 7.68 -15.14 -19.63
C THR A 179 7.08 -15.03 -21.02
N ILE A 180 7.29 -13.88 -21.68
CA ILE A 180 6.85 -13.60 -23.05
C ILE A 180 8.08 -13.28 -23.88
N ARG A 181 8.34 -14.05 -24.93
CA ARG A 181 9.54 -13.93 -25.76
C ARG A 181 9.19 -13.90 -27.24
N LYS A 182 9.88 -13.04 -28.00
CA LYS A 182 9.77 -12.93 -29.47
C LYS A 182 8.38 -12.59 -30.01
N GLU A 183 7.46 -12.18 -29.15
CA GLU A 183 6.11 -11.78 -29.54
C GLU A 183 6.05 -10.28 -29.85
N PHE A 184 6.69 -9.47 -29.01
CA PHE A 184 6.68 -8.02 -29.14
C PHE A 184 7.93 -7.49 -29.86
N ARG A 185 7.76 -7.17 -31.14
CA ARG A 185 8.80 -6.64 -32.03
C ARG A 185 8.26 -5.46 -32.82
N THR A 186 9.05 -4.38 -32.92
CA THR A 186 8.72 -3.23 -33.76
C THR A 186 8.92 -3.52 -35.25
N ARG A 187 8.27 -2.76 -36.12
CA ARG A 187 8.65 -2.74 -37.55
C ARG A 187 10.12 -2.35 -37.73
N LEU A 188 10.70 -2.86 -38.82
CA LEU A 188 12.04 -2.51 -39.26
C LEU A 188 12.03 -1.09 -39.86
N VAL A 189 12.91 -0.22 -39.37
CA VAL A 189 13.15 1.11 -39.97
C VAL A 189 14.41 1.03 -40.83
N PRO A 190 14.31 1.04 -42.16
CA PRO A 190 15.45 0.83 -43.05
C PRO A 190 16.34 2.09 -43.15
N PHE A 191 17.64 1.88 -43.39
CA PHE A 191 18.64 2.92 -43.68
C PHE A 191 18.78 4.06 -42.65
N ASN A 192 18.31 3.88 -41.42
CA ASN A 192 18.36 4.89 -40.36
C ASN A 192 18.86 4.29 -39.03
N GLY A 193 20.18 4.29 -38.83
CA GLY A 193 20.83 3.88 -37.58
C GLY A 193 21.08 5.04 -36.60
N LEU A 194 20.90 6.29 -37.02
CA LEU A 194 21.23 7.47 -36.22
C LEU A 194 20.06 7.92 -35.34
N ASN A 195 18.85 7.97 -35.90
CA ASN A 195 17.65 8.43 -35.19
C ASN A 195 16.37 7.77 -35.74
N PRO A 196 16.26 6.44 -35.71
CA PRO A 196 15.05 5.76 -36.15
C PRO A 196 13.86 6.11 -35.25
N VAL A 197 12.71 6.34 -35.87
CA VAL A 197 11.42 6.50 -35.19
C VAL A 197 10.56 5.29 -35.52
N TYR A 198 10.22 4.51 -34.51
CA TYR A 198 9.39 3.32 -34.65
C TYR A 198 7.91 3.69 -34.51
N ASN A 199 7.59 4.52 -33.51
CA ASN A 199 6.24 5.01 -33.17
C ASN A 199 5.17 3.90 -33.23
N GLU A 200 5.49 2.76 -32.62
CA GLU A 200 4.60 1.60 -32.58
C GLU A 200 3.53 1.72 -31.49
N GLU A 201 2.51 0.88 -31.60
CA GLU A 201 1.54 0.68 -30.53
C GLU A 201 2.22 0.09 -29.28
N ALA A 202 1.63 0.36 -28.11
CA ALA A 202 2.17 -0.15 -26.86
C ALA A 202 2.09 -1.68 -26.81
N PHE A 203 3.19 -2.32 -26.44
CA PHE A 203 3.23 -3.75 -26.13
C PHE A 203 2.61 -3.99 -24.76
N PHE A 204 1.60 -4.85 -24.68
CA PHE A 204 0.82 -5.08 -23.46
C PHE A 204 1.18 -6.41 -22.79
N PHE A 205 1.82 -6.31 -21.63
CA PHE A 205 2.00 -7.42 -20.69
C PHE A 205 0.82 -7.41 -19.71
N ARG A 206 -0.28 -8.05 -20.11
CA ARG A 206 -1.59 -7.90 -19.45
C ARG A 206 -1.59 -8.42 -18.02
N LYS A 207 -1.01 -9.59 -17.77
CA LYS A 207 -0.98 -10.24 -16.46
C LYS A 207 0.44 -10.70 -16.16
N VAL A 208 1.14 -9.96 -15.30
CA VAL A 208 2.40 -10.36 -14.69
C VAL A 208 2.07 -10.82 -13.29
N VAL A 209 2.29 -12.08 -12.95
CA VAL A 209 1.91 -12.75 -11.69
C VAL A 209 2.90 -12.50 -10.56
N LEU A 210 4.16 -12.21 -10.88
CA LEU A 210 5.15 -11.84 -9.87
C LEU A 210 6.13 -10.77 -10.41
N PRO A 211 5.79 -9.46 -10.36
CA PRO A 211 6.62 -8.37 -10.86
C PRO A 211 7.97 -8.30 -10.17
N ASP A 212 8.06 -8.67 -8.90
CA ASP A 212 9.30 -8.67 -8.12
C ASP A 212 10.37 -9.60 -8.72
N LEU A 213 9.95 -10.68 -9.39
CA LEU A 213 10.84 -11.61 -10.08
C LEU A 213 10.96 -11.30 -11.58
N ALA A 214 10.03 -10.52 -12.13
CA ALA A 214 9.97 -10.24 -13.56
C ALA A 214 10.99 -9.18 -13.97
N VAL A 215 11.58 -9.36 -15.16
CA VAL A 215 12.50 -8.43 -15.80
C VAL A 215 12.09 -8.18 -17.25
N LEU A 216 12.16 -6.93 -17.68
CA LEU A 216 12.01 -6.52 -19.07
C LEU A 216 13.38 -6.49 -19.75
N ARG A 217 13.46 -7.06 -20.95
CA ARG A 217 14.64 -7.01 -21.80
C ARG A 217 14.32 -6.28 -23.10
N PHE A 218 14.99 -5.17 -23.32
CA PHE A 218 15.01 -4.43 -24.57
C PHE A 218 16.20 -4.90 -25.40
N GLY A 219 15.97 -5.44 -26.59
CA GLY A 219 17.01 -5.84 -27.54
C GLY A 219 16.90 -5.05 -28.82
N VAL A 220 17.96 -4.36 -29.24
CA VAL A 220 18.01 -3.65 -30.51
C VAL A 220 18.82 -4.48 -31.50
N TYR A 221 18.22 -4.76 -32.65
CA TYR A 221 18.83 -5.59 -33.68
C TYR A 221 18.90 -4.84 -35.00
N GLU A 222 19.89 -5.24 -35.79
CA GLU A 222 20.06 -4.86 -37.19
C GLU A 222 19.15 -5.73 -38.09
N GLU A 223 18.92 -5.29 -39.32
CA GLU A 223 18.19 -6.03 -40.36
C GLU A 223 18.71 -7.48 -40.56
N ASN A 224 19.99 -7.73 -40.34
CA ASN A 224 20.63 -9.05 -40.42
C ASN A 224 20.45 -9.92 -39.15
N GLY A 225 19.68 -9.45 -38.16
CA GLY A 225 19.48 -10.13 -36.87
C GLY A 225 20.67 -9.99 -35.89
N LYS A 226 21.66 -9.16 -36.22
CA LYS A 226 22.80 -8.88 -35.33
C LYS A 226 22.36 -7.97 -34.18
N LEU A 227 22.69 -8.35 -32.94
CA LEU A 227 22.43 -7.52 -31.76
C LEU A 227 23.35 -6.29 -31.76
N LEU A 228 22.77 -5.10 -31.72
CA LEU A 228 23.48 -3.82 -31.60
C LEU A 228 23.66 -3.43 -30.13
N GLY A 229 22.65 -3.68 -29.30
CA GLY A 229 22.69 -3.42 -27.87
C GLY A 229 21.45 -3.95 -27.17
N GLN A 230 21.56 -4.17 -25.86
CA GLN A 230 20.47 -4.62 -25.03
C GLN A 230 20.40 -3.86 -23.71
N ARG A 231 19.23 -3.85 -23.09
CA ARG A 231 19.05 -3.40 -21.71
C ARG A 231 18.08 -4.32 -20.98
N ILE A 232 18.48 -4.75 -19.79
CA ILE A 232 17.62 -5.51 -18.89
C ILE A 232 17.24 -4.59 -17.73
N LEU A 233 15.94 -4.52 -17.43
CA LEU A 233 15.36 -3.70 -16.38
C LEU A 233 14.44 -4.57 -15.53
N PRO A 234 14.70 -4.71 -14.21
CA PRO A 234 13.73 -5.35 -13.33
C PRO A 234 12.43 -4.54 -13.29
N LEU A 235 11.29 -5.21 -13.14
CA LEU A 235 10.02 -4.51 -12.91
C LEU A 235 10.00 -3.89 -11.50
N ASP A 236 10.65 -4.53 -10.53
CA ASP A 236 10.86 -3.94 -9.21
C ASP A 236 11.64 -2.62 -9.32
N GLY A 237 11.04 -1.55 -8.78
CA GLY A 237 11.59 -0.19 -8.84
C GLY A 237 11.58 0.47 -10.23
N LEU A 238 10.94 -0.12 -11.24
CA LEU A 238 10.84 0.49 -12.57
C LEU A 238 9.99 1.77 -12.53
N GLN A 239 10.48 2.84 -13.14
CA GLN A 239 9.78 4.12 -13.17
C GLN A 239 8.95 4.27 -14.44
N ALA A 240 7.65 4.55 -14.27
CA ALA A 240 6.74 4.83 -15.37
C ALA A 240 6.98 6.21 -16.04
N GLY A 241 6.39 6.39 -17.22
CA GLY A 241 6.43 7.59 -18.06
C GLY A 241 7.43 7.51 -19.23
N TYR A 242 7.64 8.65 -19.87
CA TYR A 242 8.61 8.82 -20.96
C TYR A 242 10.04 8.79 -20.44
N ARG A 243 10.84 7.83 -20.93
CA ARG A 243 12.21 7.59 -20.45
C ARG A 243 13.17 7.31 -21.59
N HIS A 244 14.40 7.77 -21.40
CA HIS A 244 15.54 7.33 -22.20
C HIS A 244 16.18 6.12 -21.54
N ILE A 245 16.38 5.06 -22.32
CA ILE A 245 16.98 3.80 -21.89
C ILE A 245 18.33 3.67 -22.59
N SER A 246 19.41 3.88 -21.83
CA SER A 246 20.76 3.70 -22.36
C SER A 246 21.08 2.21 -22.54
N LEU A 247 21.48 1.85 -23.75
CA LEU A 247 21.78 0.48 -24.13
C LEU A 247 23.15 0.03 -23.59
N ARG A 248 23.31 -1.28 -23.51
CA ARG A 248 24.52 -1.97 -23.07
C ARG A 248 24.91 -3.02 -24.09
N THR A 249 26.17 -3.44 -24.05
CA THR A 249 26.64 -4.55 -24.88
C THR A 249 26.05 -5.89 -24.40
N GLU A 250 26.31 -6.97 -25.14
CA GLU A 250 25.91 -8.33 -24.74
C GLU A 250 26.46 -8.71 -23.35
N ALA A 251 27.71 -8.32 -23.05
CA ALA A 251 28.36 -8.50 -21.76
C ALA A 251 27.95 -7.44 -20.70
N ASN A 252 26.88 -6.70 -20.93
CA ASN A 252 26.31 -5.71 -20.02
C ASN A 252 27.21 -4.48 -19.73
N PHE A 253 28.21 -4.21 -20.58
CA PHE A 253 29.01 -2.98 -20.48
C PHE A 253 28.21 -1.76 -20.99
N PRO A 254 28.27 -0.61 -20.31
CA PRO A 254 27.52 0.58 -20.72
C PRO A 254 28.02 1.13 -22.06
N MET A 255 27.09 1.46 -22.95
CA MET A 255 27.39 2.17 -24.20
C MET A 255 27.05 3.66 -24.02
N SER A 256 27.89 4.56 -24.57
CA SER A 256 27.77 6.00 -24.29
C SER A 256 26.73 6.73 -25.14
N LEU A 257 26.54 6.32 -26.39
CA LEU A 257 25.68 7.01 -27.37
C LEU A 257 24.34 6.29 -27.63
N PRO A 258 24.29 4.95 -27.80
CA PRO A 258 23.06 4.26 -28.16
C PRO A 258 22.00 4.32 -27.05
N MET A 259 20.84 4.90 -27.37
CA MET A 259 19.71 5.04 -26.45
C MET A 259 18.40 4.73 -27.16
N LEU A 260 17.42 4.25 -26.39
CA LEU A 260 16.02 4.15 -26.79
C LEU A 260 15.18 5.17 -26.05
N PHE A 261 14.17 5.71 -26.72
CA PHE A 261 13.14 6.54 -26.12
C PHE A 261 11.83 5.75 -26.10
N CYS A 262 11.34 5.46 -24.89
CA CYS A 262 10.17 4.63 -24.66
C CYS A 262 9.22 5.31 -23.66
N ASN A 263 7.93 5.01 -23.77
CA ASN A 263 6.96 5.28 -22.71
C ASN A 263 6.62 3.96 -22.02
N ILE A 264 6.72 3.94 -20.69
CA ILE A 264 6.42 2.76 -19.87
C ILE A 264 5.25 3.10 -18.97
N GLU A 265 4.16 2.33 -19.02
CA GLU A 265 3.07 2.45 -18.03
C GLU A 265 3.01 1.21 -17.15
N LEU A 266 2.90 1.43 -15.84
CA LEU A 266 2.74 0.39 -14.84
C LEU A 266 1.39 0.61 -14.17
N LYS A 267 0.52 -0.40 -14.25
CA LYS A 267 -0.80 -0.39 -13.64
C LYS A 267 -0.99 -1.66 -12.83
N ILE A 268 -1.84 -1.59 -11.81
CA ILE A 268 -2.27 -2.79 -11.10
C ILE A 268 -3.15 -3.59 -12.06
N TYR A 269 -2.91 -4.89 -12.20
CA TYR A 269 -3.77 -5.72 -13.02
C TYR A 269 -5.16 -5.79 -12.37
N VAL A 270 -6.18 -5.42 -13.14
CA VAL A 270 -7.58 -5.57 -12.76
C VAL A 270 -8.18 -6.65 -13.66
N PRO A 271 -8.72 -7.74 -13.11
CA PRO A 271 -9.43 -8.73 -13.90
C PRO A 271 -10.64 -8.11 -14.61
N ASP A 272 -10.89 -8.58 -15.82
CA ASP A 272 -12.04 -8.14 -16.62
C ASP A 272 -13.35 -8.30 -15.82
N GLY A 273 -14.16 -7.25 -15.77
CA GLY A 273 -15.43 -7.21 -15.04
C GLY A 273 -15.34 -6.66 -13.60
N PHE A 274 -14.14 -6.45 -13.05
CA PHE A 274 -13.94 -5.82 -11.74
C PHE A 274 -13.46 -4.35 -11.81
N GLU A 275 -13.41 -3.76 -13.01
CA GLU A 275 -12.98 -2.38 -13.23
C GLU A 275 -13.82 -1.37 -12.43
N ASP A 276 -15.15 -1.48 -12.48
CA ASP A 276 -16.07 -0.60 -11.76
C ASP A 276 -15.91 -0.73 -10.22
N PHE A 277 -15.64 -1.94 -9.75
CA PHE A 277 -15.43 -2.21 -8.32
C PHE A 277 -14.11 -1.60 -7.83
N MET A 278 -13.04 -1.74 -8.61
CA MET A 278 -11.74 -1.12 -8.31
C MET A 278 -11.80 0.41 -8.41
N ALA A 279 -12.56 0.95 -9.36
CA ALA A 279 -12.84 2.38 -9.45
C ALA A 279 -13.56 2.88 -8.18
N ALA A 280 -14.55 2.12 -7.69
CA ALA A 280 -15.26 2.44 -6.45
C ALA A 280 -14.37 2.36 -5.21
N LEU A 281 -13.42 1.42 -5.16
CA LEU A 281 -12.46 1.30 -4.06
C LEU A 281 -11.37 2.38 -4.10
N SER A 282 -10.93 2.80 -5.29
CA SER A 282 -9.90 3.82 -5.46
C SER A 282 -10.40 5.24 -5.22
N ASP A 283 -11.66 5.54 -5.57
CA ASP A 283 -12.33 6.78 -5.20
C ASP A 283 -13.75 6.54 -4.63
N PRO A 284 -13.83 6.19 -3.32
CA PRO A 284 -15.10 5.89 -2.68
C PRO A 284 -16.01 7.12 -2.62
N ARG A 285 -15.47 8.33 -2.63
CA ARG A 285 -16.27 9.57 -2.55
C ARG A 285 -16.93 9.88 -3.89
N ALA A 286 -16.20 9.72 -5.00
CA ALA A 286 -16.77 9.92 -6.33
C ALA A 286 -17.86 8.89 -6.63
N PHE A 287 -17.66 7.63 -6.25
CA PHE A 287 -18.64 6.57 -6.46
C PHE A 287 -19.93 6.81 -5.65
N LEU A 288 -19.82 7.13 -4.35
CA LEU A 288 -20.97 7.45 -3.50
C LEU A 288 -21.73 8.67 -4.03
N THR A 289 -21.02 9.71 -4.46
CA THR A 289 -21.66 10.93 -5.01
C THR A 289 -22.37 10.64 -6.34
N ALA A 290 -21.80 9.80 -7.20
CA ALA A 290 -22.41 9.39 -8.47
C ALA A 290 -23.62 8.49 -8.25
N GLN A 291 -23.54 7.54 -7.30
CA GLN A 291 -24.65 6.70 -6.89
C GLN A 291 -25.77 7.54 -6.27
N GLU A 292 -25.47 8.46 -5.36
CA GLU A 292 -26.44 9.40 -4.78
C GLU A 292 -27.11 10.26 -5.85
N LYS A 293 -26.35 10.79 -6.82
CA LYS A 293 -26.92 11.55 -7.95
C LYS A 293 -27.82 10.68 -8.82
N ARG A 294 -27.44 9.43 -9.08
CA ARG A 294 -28.24 8.48 -9.87
C ARG A 294 -29.52 8.09 -9.12
N THR A 295 -29.44 7.82 -7.82
CA THR A 295 -30.60 7.56 -6.95
C THR A 295 -31.51 8.78 -6.84
N GLN A 296 -30.94 9.99 -6.74
CA GLN A 296 -31.72 11.24 -6.75
C GLN A 296 -32.37 11.49 -8.11
N GLN A 297 -31.71 11.20 -9.23
CA GLN A 297 -32.31 11.26 -10.56
C GLN A 297 -33.41 10.22 -10.76
N MET A 298 -33.22 8.98 -10.30
CA MET A 298 -34.24 7.92 -10.36
C MET A 298 -35.47 8.27 -9.50
N LYS A 299 -35.24 8.84 -8.30
CA LYS A 299 -36.32 9.40 -7.46
C LYS A 299 -37.00 10.61 -8.11
N ALA A 300 -36.26 11.48 -8.78
CA ALA A 300 -36.82 12.62 -9.51
C ALA A 300 -37.63 12.20 -10.75
N MET A 301 -37.35 11.02 -11.32
CA MET A 301 -38.14 10.37 -12.38
C MET A 301 -39.29 9.51 -11.83
N GLY A 302 -39.48 9.45 -10.51
CA GLY A 302 -40.63 8.78 -9.88
C GLY A 302 -40.54 7.25 -9.80
N ILE A 303 -39.34 6.68 -9.84
CA ILE A 303 -39.11 5.24 -9.69
C ILE A 303 -38.56 5.01 -8.27
N GLU A 304 -39.34 4.38 -7.39
CA GLU A 304 -38.88 4.00 -6.05
C GLU A 304 -38.21 2.61 -6.09
N GLU A 305 -37.25 2.33 -5.20
CA GLU A 305 -36.48 1.06 -5.18
C GLU A 305 -37.39 -0.19 -5.00
N THR A 306 -38.64 -0.02 -4.56
CA THR A 306 -39.64 -1.08 -4.47
C THR A 306 -40.27 -1.47 -5.82
N ASP A 307 -40.09 -0.67 -6.87
CA ASP A 307 -40.67 -0.91 -8.20
C ASP A 307 -39.80 -1.81 -9.08
N ILE A 308 -38.56 -2.12 -8.66
CA ILE A 308 -37.70 -3.10 -9.32
C ILE A 308 -37.85 -4.45 -8.60
N ASN A 309 -39.10 -4.92 -8.48
CA ASN A 309 -39.35 -6.34 -8.31
C ASN A 309 -39.52 -6.95 -9.70
N THR A 310 -38.62 -7.86 -10.06
CA THR A 310 -38.75 -8.72 -11.23
C THR A 310 -39.93 -9.67 -11.04
N THR A 311 -41.16 -9.20 -11.25
CA THR A 311 -42.34 -10.03 -11.52
C THR A 311 -43.46 -9.19 -12.14
N GLY A 312 -43.84 -9.51 -13.38
CA GLY A 312 -45.20 -9.29 -13.88
C GLY A 312 -45.47 -8.01 -14.65
N VAL A 313 -45.61 -8.15 -15.96
CA VAL A 313 -46.18 -7.17 -16.89
C VAL A 313 -47.65 -6.91 -16.56
N GLY A 314 -48.08 -5.64 -16.45
CA GLY A 314 -49.51 -5.30 -16.58
C GLY A 314 -50.02 -3.97 -15.98
N ALA A 315 -50.35 -3.03 -16.87
CA ALA A 315 -51.48 -2.09 -16.82
C ALA A 315 -51.47 -0.82 -15.91
N LYS A 316 -51.30 0.32 -16.60
CA LYS A 316 -52.07 1.60 -16.56
C LYS A 316 -52.58 2.18 -15.22
N GLY A 317 -52.19 3.43 -14.96
CA GLY A 317 -52.98 4.39 -14.19
C GLY A 317 -52.26 5.73 -13.98
N ALA A 318 -52.80 6.81 -14.55
CA ALA A 318 -52.27 8.16 -14.46
C ALA A 318 -52.90 8.94 -13.30
N THR A 319 -52.11 9.78 -12.59
CA THR A 319 -52.64 10.97 -11.89
C THR A 319 -51.54 11.99 -11.56
N GLN A 320 -51.83 13.26 -11.90
CA GLN A 320 -51.06 14.47 -11.59
C GLN A 320 -51.14 14.88 -10.11
N GLY A 321 -50.10 15.54 -9.59
CA GLY A 321 -50.14 16.24 -8.29
C GLY A 321 -48.87 16.99 -7.91
N THR A 322 -48.78 18.26 -8.34
CA THR A 322 -48.24 19.45 -7.65
C THR A 322 -46.84 19.43 -6.99
N LYS A 323 -45.90 20.18 -7.59
CA LYS A 323 -44.61 20.60 -7.01
C LYS A 323 -44.80 21.67 -5.92
N VAL A 324 -44.21 21.46 -4.74
CA VAL A 324 -43.91 22.52 -3.77
C VAL A 324 -42.38 22.65 -3.73
N GLU A 325 -41.88 23.86 -4.03
CA GLU A 325 -40.46 24.20 -3.94
C GLU A 325 -40.03 24.26 -2.47
N GLU A 326 -39.17 23.34 -2.04
CA GLU A 326 -38.43 23.45 -0.78
C GLU A 326 -37.14 24.24 -0.99
N GLU A 327 -37.01 25.35 -0.26
CA GLU A 327 -35.78 26.15 -0.17
C GLU A 327 -34.59 25.27 0.26
N LYS A 328 -33.48 25.39 -0.49
CA LYS A 328 -32.20 24.72 -0.23
C LYS A 328 -31.70 25.07 1.19
N LYS A 329 -31.75 24.11 2.11
CA LYS A 329 -30.95 24.14 3.35
C LYS A 329 -29.47 24.02 2.98
N GLU A 330 -28.69 25.08 3.20
CA GLU A 330 -27.25 25.03 3.08
C GLU A 330 -26.64 24.18 4.22
N ASP A 331 -26.26 22.95 3.89
CA ASP A 331 -25.47 22.12 4.79
C ASP A 331 -24.04 22.67 4.89
N LEU A 332 -23.70 23.30 6.02
CA LEU A 332 -22.32 23.57 6.39
C LEU A 332 -21.52 22.25 6.39
N LYS A 333 -20.69 22.05 5.37
CA LYS A 333 -19.70 20.98 5.29
C LYS A 333 -18.37 21.52 5.82
N PHE A 334 -17.85 20.91 6.87
CA PHE A 334 -16.48 21.18 7.33
C PHE A 334 -15.52 20.30 6.54
N GLU A 335 -14.49 20.91 5.97
CA GLU A 335 -13.38 20.13 5.41
C GLU A 335 -12.64 19.41 6.54
N SER A 336 -12.25 18.16 6.29
CA SER A 336 -11.51 17.35 7.25
C SER A 336 -10.13 17.97 7.52
N VAL A 337 -9.77 18.16 8.79
CA VAL A 337 -8.41 18.58 9.18
C VAL A 337 -7.45 17.42 8.92
N THR A 338 -6.71 17.48 7.81
CA THR A 338 -5.73 16.46 7.44
C THR A 338 -4.32 16.92 7.82
N ALA A 339 -3.41 15.96 8.01
CA ALA A 339 -2.00 16.27 8.26
C ALA A 339 -1.37 17.06 7.10
N GLU A 340 -1.88 16.88 5.88
CA GLU A 340 -1.42 17.58 4.67
C GLU A 340 -1.84 19.05 4.66
N SER A 341 -3.08 19.37 5.05
CA SER A 341 -3.51 20.77 5.13
C SER A 341 -2.75 21.54 6.21
N LEU A 342 -2.47 20.90 7.35
CA LEU A 342 -1.69 21.50 8.44
C LEU A 342 -0.21 21.71 8.08
N ARG A 343 0.34 20.94 7.14
CA ARG A 343 1.72 21.15 6.63
C ARG A 343 1.84 22.37 5.71
N LEU A 344 0.73 22.83 5.14
CA LEU A 344 0.69 24.04 4.30
C LEU A 344 0.61 25.33 5.12
N GLU A 345 0.30 25.24 6.40
CA GLU A 345 0.27 26.39 7.32
C GLU A 345 1.62 27.12 7.37
N LYS A 346 1.57 28.45 7.35
CA LYS A 346 2.77 29.30 7.31
C LYS A 346 3.72 29.03 8.48
N GLY A 347 3.16 28.68 9.64
CA GLY A 347 3.93 28.32 10.84
C GLY A 347 4.78 27.07 10.64
N PHE A 348 4.22 26.02 10.03
CA PHE A 348 4.92 24.77 9.75
C PHE A 348 5.98 24.95 8.66
N GLN A 349 5.64 25.64 7.57
CA GLN A 349 6.57 25.90 6.45
C GLN A 349 7.81 26.71 6.87
N LYS A 350 7.64 27.70 7.77
CA LYS A 350 8.76 28.49 8.28
C LYS A 350 9.74 27.64 9.08
N THR A 351 9.24 26.74 9.91
CA THR A 351 10.07 25.81 10.69
C THR A 351 10.77 24.80 9.79
N ALA A 352 10.06 24.22 8.82
CA ALA A 352 10.65 23.29 7.85
C ALA A 352 11.82 23.93 7.06
N ARG A 353 11.67 25.19 6.61
CA ARG A 353 12.74 25.95 5.95
C ARG A 353 13.94 26.21 6.87
N LYS A 354 13.70 26.45 8.17
CA LYS A 354 14.77 26.64 9.16
C LYS A 354 15.54 25.33 9.36
N GLN A 355 14.83 24.22 9.55
CA GLN A 355 15.39 22.87 9.72
C GLN A 355 16.22 22.44 8.50
N GLN A 356 15.74 22.74 7.28
CA GLN A 356 16.50 22.47 6.06
C GLN A 356 17.83 23.23 6.02
N LYS A 357 17.82 24.53 6.35
CA LYS A 357 19.06 25.35 6.39
C LYS A 357 20.06 24.85 7.43
N GLU A 358 19.58 24.35 8.57
CA GLU A 358 20.41 23.77 9.62
C GLU A 358 21.08 22.46 9.15
N LEU A 359 20.33 21.57 8.50
CA LEU A 359 20.86 20.35 7.90
C LEU A 359 21.89 20.64 6.80
N ASP A 360 21.61 21.60 5.92
CA ASP A 360 22.54 21.96 4.84
C ASP A 360 23.84 22.55 5.40
N ALA A 361 23.76 23.37 6.46
CA ALA A 361 24.92 23.92 7.15
C ALA A 361 25.76 22.83 7.84
N MET A 362 25.11 21.85 8.48
CA MET A 362 25.77 20.70 9.07
C MET A 362 26.49 19.86 8.01
N LYS A 363 25.82 19.49 6.91
CA LYS A 363 26.43 18.71 5.82
C LYS A 363 27.62 19.43 5.21
N LYS A 364 27.54 20.76 5.05
CA LYS A 364 28.67 21.57 4.58
C LYS A 364 29.85 21.55 5.55
N ARG A 365 29.60 21.52 6.87
CA ARG A 365 30.64 21.36 7.90
C ARG A 365 31.28 19.98 7.83
N GLN A 366 30.46 18.93 7.74
CA GLN A 366 30.92 17.54 7.64
C GLN A 366 31.75 17.28 6.38
N LEU A 367 31.33 17.81 5.22
CA LEU A 367 32.09 17.72 3.98
C LEU A 367 33.47 18.39 4.09
N LYS A 368 33.55 19.56 4.74
CA LYS A 368 34.85 20.23 4.98
C LYS A 368 35.77 19.38 5.87
N GLU A 369 35.22 18.71 6.87
CA GLU A 369 35.97 17.81 7.75
C GLU A 369 36.47 16.57 6.99
N GLN A 370 35.60 15.92 6.20
CA GLN A 370 35.96 14.79 5.34
C GLN A 370 37.12 15.14 4.39
N LEU A 371 37.03 16.30 3.72
CA LEU A 371 38.08 16.78 2.81
C LEU A 371 39.39 17.09 3.55
N ALA A 372 39.32 17.63 4.77
CA ALA A 372 40.50 17.91 5.58
C ALA A 372 41.22 16.62 6.00
N ILE A 373 40.46 15.62 6.49
CA ILE A 373 41.02 14.31 6.86
C ILE A 373 41.60 13.62 5.63
N GLN A 374 40.87 13.55 4.52
CA GLN A 374 41.35 12.94 3.28
C GLN A 374 42.66 13.59 2.80
N LYS A 375 42.74 14.93 2.81
CA LYS A 375 43.96 15.65 2.46
C LYS A 375 45.12 15.30 3.39
N GLN A 376 44.88 15.20 4.69
CA GLN A 376 45.90 14.80 5.67
C GLN A 376 46.37 13.35 5.45
N GLN A 377 45.45 12.44 5.12
CA GLN A 377 45.75 11.04 4.82
C GLN A 377 46.59 10.89 3.54
N CYS A 378 46.23 11.61 2.47
CA CYS A 378 47.00 11.66 1.22
C CYS A 378 48.43 12.19 1.47
N ILE A 379 48.59 13.29 2.20
CA ILE A 379 49.91 13.86 2.54
C ILE A 379 50.77 12.85 3.33
N ALA A 380 50.16 12.12 4.27
CA ALA A 380 50.87 11.11 5.05
C ALA A 380 51.38 9.95 4.18
N ILE A 381 50.56 9.48 3.23
CA ILE A 381 50.95 8.45 2.26
C ILE A 381 52.05 8.96 1.32
N GLU A 382 51.92 10.18 0.79
CA GLU A 382 52.93 10.79 -0.08
C GLU A 382 54.29 10.91 0.59
N LYS A 383 54.33 11.32 1.87
CA LYS A 383 55.57 11.38 2.66
C LYS A 383 56.23 10.00 2.81
N LEU A 384 55.43 8.95 2.96
CA LEU A 384 55.90 7.58 3.18
C LEU A 384 56.40 6.91 1.89
N ILE A 385 55.89 7.36 0.74
CA ILE A 385 56.31 6.89 -0.60
C ILE A 385 57.48 7.71 -1.17
N LYS A 386 57.71 8.93 -0.67
CA LYS A 386 58.76 9.83 -1.14
C LYS A 386 60.15 9.18 -1.05
N GLY A 387 60.76 8.91 -2.21
CA GLY A 387 62.08 8.31 -2.33
C GLY A 387 62.11 6.82 -2.71
N LYS A 388 60.96 6.12 -2.76
CA LYS A 388 60.88 4.73 -3.25
C LYS A 388 60.81 4.68 -4.78
N LYS A 389 61.60 3.81 -5.44
CA LYS A 389 61.63 3.65 -6.91
C LYS A 389 60.33 3.01 -7.42
N LYS A 390 59.89 3.42 -8.62
CA LYS A 390 58.60 3.03 -9.26
C LYS A 390 58.45 1.52 -9.47
N GLU A 391 59.54 0.77 -9.58
CA GLU A 391 59.57 -0.69 -9.70
C GLU A 391 59.33 -1.43 -8.37
N THR A 392 59.85 -0.90 -7.27
CA THR A 392 59.65 -1.43 -5.90
C THR A 392 58.23 -1.20 -5.39
N LEU A 393 57.56 -0.17 -5.93
CA LEU A 393 56.20 0.25 -5.58
C LEU A 393 55.08 -0.72 -5.99
N LYS A 394 55.29 -1.58 -6.99
CA LYS A 394 54.21 -2.42 -7.55
C LYS A 394 53.90 -3.68 -6.75
N ASN A 395 54.89 -4.31 -6.10
CA ASN A 395 54.71 -5.60 -5.43
C ASN A 395 55.05 -5.59 -3.92
N GLU A 396 55.85 -4.65 -3.42
CA GLU A 396 56.30 -4.65 -2.01
C GLU A 396 55.55 -3.67 -1.10
N LEU A 397 54.91 -2.63 -1.66
CA LEU A 397 54.30 -1.55 -0.87
C LEU A 397 53.06 -2.00 -0.07
N VAL A 398 52.29 -2.94 -0.61
CA VAL A 398 51.11 -3.52 0.06
C VAL A 398 51.52 -4.47 1.19
N SER A 399 52.76 -4.95 1.18
CA SER A 399 53.31 -5.88 2.17
C SER A 399 54.17 -5.19 3.23
N ASP A 400 54.48 -3.89 3.07
CA ASP A 400 55.24 -3.10 4.04
C ASP A 400 54.42 -2.94 5.35
N PRO A 401 54.92 -3.43 6.50
CA PRO A 401 54.23 -3.33 7.78
C PRO A 401 53.90 -1.88 8.17
N SER A 402 54.74 -0.92 7.77
CA SER A 402 54.57 0.50 8.10
C SER A 402 53.40 1.11 7.33
N VAL A 403 53.25 0.74 6.06
CA VAL A 403 52.12 1.15 5.20
C VAL A 403 50.82 0.54 5.72
N ARG A 404 50.83 -0.75 6.06
CA ARG A 404 49.64 -1.44 6.61
C ARG A 404 49.18 -0.82 7.93
N LYS A 405 50.12 -0.47 8.82
CA LYS A 405 49.81 0.20 10.09
C LYS A 405 49.18 1.57 9.84
N LEU A 406 49.77 2.39 8.97
CA LEU A 406 49.24 3.71 8.63
C LEU A 406 47.84 3.60 8.00
N VAL A 407 47.63 2.69 7.05
CA VAL A 407 46.30 2.49 6.42
C VAL A 407 45.27 2.05 7.46
N LYS A 408 45.64 1.20 8.42
CA LYS A 408 44.74 0.79 9.52
C LYS A 408 44.33 1.98 10.39
N GLU A 409 45.29 2.81 10.82
CA GLU A 409 45.02 4.03 11.61
C GLU A 409 44.16 5.03 10.83
N GLN A 410 44.42 5.21 9.53
CA GLN A 410 43.63 6.08 8.67
C GLN A 410 42.20 5.55 8.47
N THR A 411 42.04 4.24 8.33
CA THR A 411 40.73 3.59 8.20
C THR A 411 39.94 3.74 9.50
N GLU A 412 40.56 3.53 10.65
CA GLU A 412 39.93 3.70 11.97
C GLU A 412 39.49 5.15 12.19
N GLN A 413 40.37 6.13 11.92
CA GLN A 413 40.04 7.56 11.99
C GLN A 413 38.87 7.93 11.06
N TRP A 414 38.83 7.36 9.85
CA TRP A 414 37.75 7.62 8.90
C TRP A 414 36.42 7.02 9.38
N SER A 415 36.45 5.77 9.86
CA SER A 415 35.28 5.08 10.42
C SER A 415 34.70 5.81 11.63
N GLU A 416 35.54 6.28 12.56
CA GLU A 416 35.10 7.05 13.72
C GLU A 416 34.44 8.38 13.33
N MET A 417 35.03 9.09 12.35
CA MET A 417 34.43 10.33 11.82
C MET A 417 33.06 10.07 11.21
N VAL A 418 32.94 9.04 10.36
CA VAL A 418 31.68 8.71 9.68
C VAL A 418 30.59 8.34 10.69
N GLU A 419 30.91 7.53 11.70
CA GLU A 419 29.94 7.14 12.72
C GLU A 419 29.49 8.34 13.58
N ARG A 420 30.41 9.25 13.91
CA ARG A 420 30.06 10.50 14.59
C ARG A 420 29.17 11.39 13.71
N HIS A 421 29.49 11.57 12.43
CA HIS A 421 28.65 12.34 11.49
C HIS A 421 27.24 11.74 11.39
N ARG A 422 27.15 10.42 11.26
CA ARG A 422 25.88 9.69 11.24
C ARG A 422 25.06 9.90 12.51
N LYS A 423 25.71 9.84 13.69
CA LYS A 423 25.05 10.07 14.98
C LYS A 423 24.56 11.53 15.13
N GLU A 424 25.36 12.50 14.72
CA GLU A 424 24.97 13.92 14.70
C GLU A 424 23.79 14.17 13.75
N GLU A 425 23.81 13.61 12.53
CA GLU A 425 22.70 13.71 11.58
C GLU A 425 21.42 13.10 12.16
N TRP A 426 21.52 11.91 12.76
CA TRP A 426 20.39 11.23 13.38
C TRP A 426 19.74 12.04 14.51
N GLU A 427 20.53 12.58 15.44
CA GLU A 427 19.99 13.37 16.55
C GLU A 427 19.29 14.64 16.08
N VAL A 428 19.85 15.33 15.06
CA VAL A 428 19.21 16.52 14.49
C VAL A 428 17.90 16.18 13.78
N VAL A 429 17.88 15.13 12.95
CA VAL A 429 16.65 14.70 12.25
C VAL A 429 15.58 14.26 13.27
N LYS A 430 15.97 13.55 14.32
CA LYS A 430 15.09 13.13 15.40
C LYS A 430 14.50 14.33 16.16
N GLN A 431 15.31 15.34 16.46
CA GLN A 431 14.84 16.58 17.07
C GLN A 431 13.88 17.33 16.13
N HIS A 432 14.21 17.42 14.84
CA HIS A 432 13.35 18.05 13.84
C HIS A 432 11.98 17.39 13.74
N LEU A 433 11.92 16.07 13.77
CA LEU A 433 10.66 15.31 13.77
C LEU A 433 9.83 15.56 15.02
N THR A 434 10.47 15.69 16.17
CA THR A 434 9.80 15.97 17.45
C THR A 434 9.21 17.38 17.44
N ASP A 435 9.98 18.38 16.97
CA ASP A 435 9.50 19.76 16.83
C ASP A 435 8.33 19.86 15.84
N GLN A 436 8.42 19.16 14.69
CA GLN A 436 7.35 19.11 13.69
C GLN A 436 6.07 18.49 14.26
N LYS A 437 6.20 17.43 15.07
CA LYS A 437 5.07 16.78 15.75
C LYS A 437 4.35 17.75 16.70
N GLU A 438 5.09 18.46 17.54
CA GLU A 438 4.49 19.41 18.50
C GLU A 438 3.80 20.58 17.79
N ILE A 439 4.38 21.09 16.69
CA ILE A 439 3.75 22.13 15.87
C ILE A 439 2.44 21.62 15.24
N LEU A 440 2.45 20.43 14.62
CA LEU A 440 1.25 19.86 14.00
C LEU A 440 0.15 19.62 15.02
N LYS A 441 0.51 19.15 16.23
CA LYS A 441 -0.44 18.97 17.33
C LYS A 441 -1.08 20.29 17.74
N GLY A 442 -0.29 21.36 17.87
CA GLY A 442 -0.79 22.71 18.16
C GLY A 442 -1.73 23.25 17.09
N LEU A 443 -1.36 23.11 15.81
CA LEU A 443 -2.17 23.52 14.67
C LEU A 443 -3.49 22.74 14.59
N MET A 444 -3.46 21.43 14.86
CA MET A 444 -4.66 20.59 14.88
C MET A 444 -5.66 21.04 15.96
N ILE A 445 -5.17 21.33 17.18
CA ILE A 445 -6.02 21.83 18.27
C ILE A 445 -6.61 23.20 17.90
N ALA A 446 -5.83 24.09 17.29
CA ALA A 446 -6.31 25.40 16.86
C ALA A 446 -7.39 25.28 15.77
N ALA A 447 -7.17 24.43 14.75
CA ALA A 447 -8.15 24.17 13.69
C ALA A 447 -9.46 23.60 14.26
N GLN A 448 -9.36 22.63 15.19
CA GLN A 448 -10.52 22.06 15.86
C GLN A 448 -11.30 23.11 16.67
N ALA A 449 -10.60 24.03 17.35
CA ALA A 449 -11.24 25.11 18.10
C ALA A 449 -12.04 26.06 17.18
N VAL A 450 -11.51 26.37 16.00
CA VAL A 450 -12.21 27.20 14.99
C VAL A 450 -13.47 26.49 14.47
N GLN A 451 -13.38 25.20 14.14
CA GLN A 451 -14.53 24.42 13.69
C GLN A 451 -15.62 24.34 14.77
N LYS A 452 -15.22 24.14 16.03
CA LYS A 452 -16.16 24.12 17.17
C LYS A 452 -16.91 25.45 17.30
N LYS A 453 -16.20 26.58 17.20
CA LYS A 453 -16.81 27.91 17.28
C LYS A 453 -17.79 28.17 16.12
N GLN A 454 -17.48 27.68 14.92
CA GLN A 454 -18.39 27.76 13.77
C GLN A 454 -19.65 26.90 13.97
N LEU A 455 -19.50 25.72 14.58
CA LEU A 455 -20.63 24.84 14.92
C LEU A 455 -21.54 25.48 15.98
N GLU A 456 -20.96 26.07 17.02
CA GLU A 456 -21.68 26.83 18.06
C GLU A 456 -22.45 27.99 17.43
N ALA A 457 -21.82 28.79 16.56
CA ALA A 457 -22.51 29.88 15.87
C ALA A 457 -23.65 29.40 14.95
N LYS A 458 -23.51 28.23 14.29
CA LYS A 458 -24.59 27.61 13.50
C LYS A 458 -25.75 27.19 14.43
N HIS A 459 -25.42 26.58 15.58
CA HIS A 459 -26.41 26.16 16.56
C HIS A 459 -27.22 27.35 17.07
N ASP A 460 -26.57 28.45 17.43
CA ASP A 460 -27.24 29.66 17.90
C ASP A 460 -28.19 30.24 16.85
N ARG A 461 -27.75 30.32 15.58
CA ARG A 461 -28.62 30.77 14.47
C ARG A 461 -29.84 29.86 14.28
N LEU A 462 -29.65 28.55 14.41
CA LEU A 462 -30.74 27.58 14.31
C LEU A 462 -31.73 27.72 15.48
N LEU A 463 -31.24 27.98 16.69
CA LEU A 463 -32.10 28.26 17.85
C LEU A 463 -32.94 29.52 17.61
N THR A 464 -32.33 30.63 17.18
CA THR A 464 -33.07 31.85 16.86
C THR A 464 -34.10 31.61 15.75
N TYR A 465 -33.74 30.86 14.70
CA TYR A 465 -34.69 30.50 13.64
C TYR A 465 -35.87 29.69 14.17
N LEU A 466 -35.62 28.70 15.05
CA LEU A 466 -36.67 27.89 15.66
C LEU A 466 -37.60 28.72 16.55
N GLU A 467 -37.09 29.71 17.28
CA GLU A 467 -37.90 30.64 18.07
C GLU A 467 -38.82 31.49 17.18
N VAL A 468 -38.29 32.04 16.08
CA VAL A 468 -39.08 32.79 15.09
C VAL A 468 -40.12 31.90 14.41
N TYR A 469 -39.77 30.66 14.08
CA TYR A 469 -40.71 29.71 13.49
C TYR A 469 -41.82 29.32 14.47
N SER A 470 -41.48 29.07 15.74
CA SER A 470 -42.44 28.75 16.81
C SER A 470 -43.43 29.89 17.06
N THR A 471 -42.96 31.15 17.02
CA THR A 471 -43.83 32.33 17.14
C THR A 471 -44.75 32.48 15.93
N ARG A 472 -44.24 32.27 14.69
CA ARG A 472 -45.08 32.24 13.48
C ARG A 472 -46.17 31.17 13.52
N VAL A 473 -45.81 29.94 13.90
CA VAL A 473 -46.78 28.83 14.04
C VAL A 473 -47.83 29.16 15.09
N SER A 474 -47.45 29.83 16.18
CA SER A 474 -48.39 30.28 17.21
C SER A 474 -49.35 31.37 16.67
N GLN A 475 -48.83 32.32 15.87
CA GLN A 475 -49.64 33.35 15.22
C GLN A 475 -50.60 32.76 14.16
N GLU A 476 -50.15 31.79 13.36
CA GLU A 476 -51.02 31.09 12.40
C GLU A 476 -52.21 30.42 13.08
N VAL A 477 -51.96 29.68 14.17
CA VAL A 477 -53.03 29.00 14.93
C VAL A 477 -53.95 30.02 15.62
N ALA A 478 -53.42 31.17 16.06
CA ALA A 478 -54.21 32.24 16.65
C ALA A 478 -55.12 32.93 15.61
N ASN A 479 -54.63 33.12 14.38
CA ASN A 479 -55.33 33.81 13.30
C ASN A 479 -56.26 32.89 12.47
N ASP A 480 -56.22 31.58 12.72
CA ASP A 480 -57.10 30.61 12.07
C ASP A 480 -58.57 30.85 12.47
N LYS A 481 -59.38 31.28 11.50
CA LYS A 481 -60.80 31.61 11.67
C LYS A 481 -61.69 30.36 11.82
N THR A 482 -61.16 29.17 11.53
CA THR A 482 -61.89 27.90 11.65
C THR A 482 -61.96 27.41 13.10
N LEU A 483 -61.05 27.87 13.97
CA LEU A 483 -61.00 27.53 15.38
C LEU A 483 -61.71 28.61 16.19
N ARG A 484 -62.87 28.28 16.79
CA ARG A 484 -63.77 29.27 17.42
C ARG A 484 -63.55 29.45 18.90
N THR A 485 -63.02 28.43 19.59
CA THR A 485 -62.78 28.48 21.04
C THR A 485 -61.30 28.49 21.39
N LYS A 486 -60.95 29.11 22.53
CA LYS A 486 -59.56 29.16 23.03
C LYS A 486 -58.98 27.75 23.24
N GLY A 487 -59.79 26.81 23.75
CA GLY A 487 -59.37 25.42 23.96
C GLY A 487 -59.01 24.67 22.67
N GLU A 488 -59.71 24.94 21.57
CA GLU A 488 -59.40 24.34 20.25
C GLU A 488 -58.09 24.88 19.68
N LYS A 489 -57.83 26.18 19.82
CA LYS A 489 -56.57 26.81 19.40
C LYS A 489 -55.39 26.26 20.21
N ASP A 490 -55.54 26.11 21.52
CA ASP A 490 -54.51 25.55 22.39
C ASP A 490 -54.23 24.07 22.10
N ARG A 491 -55.26 23.28 21.77
CA ARG A 491 -55.10 21.88 21.35
C ARG A 491 -54.34 21.78 20.03
N ARG A 492 -54.72 22.60 19.04
CA ARG A 492 -54.07 22.60 17.71
C ARG A 492 -52.61 23.03 17.77
N LEU A 493 -52.29 23.98 18.64
CA LEU A 493 -50.92 24.41 18.88
C LEU A 493 -50.07 23.30 19.52
N LYS A 494 -50.62 22.56 20.51
CA LYS A 494 -49.95 21.40 21.11
C LYS A 494 -49.69 20.29 20.09
N GLU A 495 -50.68 19.98 19.25
CA GLU A 495 -50.53 18.99 18.17
C GLU A 495 -49.43 19.39 17.17
N LYS A 496 -49.44 20.63 16.68
CA LYS A 496 -48.40 21.12 15.75
C LYS A 496 -47.01 21.06 16.40
N LYS A 497 -46.87 21.45 17.67
CA LYS A 497 -45.60 21.36 18.41
C LYS A 497 -45.13 19.92 18.56
N GLN A 498 -46.02 19.01 18.96
CA GLN A 498 -45.69 17.59 19.14
C GLN A 498 -45.29 16.92 17.82
N ASN A 499 -45.97 17.27 16.72
CA ASN A 499 -45.68 16.71 15.40
C ASN A 499 -44.33 17.21 14.86
N ASN A 500 -43.99 18.49 15.10
CA ASN A 500 -42.67 19.03 14.74
C ASN A 500 -41.54 18.38 15.55
N THR A 501 -41.73 18.18 16.86
CA THR A 501 -40.74 17.47 17.70
C THR A 501 -40.55 16.03 17.24
N LYS A 502 -41.64 15.34 16.86
CA LYS A 502 -41.59 13.96 16.36
C LYS A 502 -40.81 13.88 15.04
N LYS A 503 -41.14 14.73 14.06
CA LYS A 503 -40.39 14.83 12.79
C LYS A 503 -38.90 15.10 12.99
N PHE A 504 -38.55 16.05 13.86
CA PHE A 504 -37.15 16.35 14.17
C PHE A 504 -36.41 15.16 14.81
N THR A 505 -37.09 14.39 15.66
CA THR A 505 -36.51 13.21 16.30
C THR A 505 -36.33 12.06 15.31
N ASP A 506 -37.27 11.87 14.40
CA ASP A 506 -37.22 10.83 13.37
C ASP A 506 -36.16 11.15 12.29
N GLU A 507 -36.04 12.41 11.87
CA GLU A 507 -34.95 12.88 10.99
C GLU A 507 -33.57 12.60 11.62
N ARG A 508 -33.37 12.92 12.92
CA ARG A 508 -32.09 12.64 13.60
C ARG A 508 -31.79 11.16 13.81
N LYS A 509 -32.81 10.30 13.92
CA LYS A 509 -32.60 8.84 13.96
C LYS A 509 -32.08 8.33 12.61
N MET A 510 -32.56 8.90 11.51
CA MET A 510 -32.08 8.54 10.16
C MET A 510 -30.59 8.87 9.97
N TYR A 511 -30.12 10.01 10.49
CA TYR A 511 -28.72 10.43 10.41
C TYR A 511 -27.77 9.75 11.42
N ARG A 512 -28.26 8.96 12.38
CA ARG A 512 -27.42 8.18 13.32
C ARG A 512 -27.08 6.77 12.82
N CYS A 513 -27.66 6.35 11.70
CA CYS A 513 -27.43 5.03 11.09
C CYS A 513 -26.44 5.05 9.91
N ILE A 514 -25.72 6.16 9.71
CA ILE A 514 -24.58 6.32 8.81
C ILE A 514 -23.39 6.73 9.68
#